data_AF-A0A971SQR4-F1
#
_entry.id   AF-A0A971SQR4-F1
#
_cell.length_a   1.000
_cell.length_b   1.000
_cell.length_c   1.000
_cell.angle_alpha   90.00
_cell.angle_beta   90.00
_cell.angle_gamma   90.00
#
_symmetry.space_group_name_H-M   'P 1'
#
loop_
_entity.id
_entity.type
_entity.pdbx_description
1 polymer ?
#
loop_
_entity_poly.entity_id
_entity_poly.type
_entity_poly.pdbx_seq_one_letter_code
_entity_poly.pdbx_strand_id
1 'polypeptide(L)'
;MPFCTDCGKKLPDNAVFCPNCGHRSAPVPKTPDDSDKDGYGTQQQYNIDQHAPDTEDPREQHTAEDSSSYERNSSSQGCSAPAYGLDPNIYKSSSQTQSAEKSGSKTAVIVICTVLALLIIAAVLTVSLIGSDSEYIGYWESVEVIPGNGFYLPDIYGEGSQSLIALQVEKDHSVYLVSAFEDDVMSGTWEASRKGFEAEINDDELDFIYSKKDNTLTLIGDEGFQIVFERSDGSIYGAGTRKDLSTNSGDKADRISGSGSVGDDSYYISVTGAEHFSDIDGSAAMRVYFEFTNNSGHNASVRSALECYARQDGKKLTETYTWDDVEIYGNTDRYIRPGVKIQCCYEFKCNSKGGSVDFILFDYNLGTDGGTVTATYTPGELPGRPAIFSIKTVSEPIWTASLPGEGYLDEDYYVSVTDAELVYDYYGNAAIRVYYEFTNNSSDEIALADALCLFAYQDGVSLDSTYTMVNSETDDNYYEETGPGETVRASCVFMLRNDSSPVEAEIGSAYSYSAVGQTYKIS
;
A
#
# COMPACT_ATOMS: atom_id res chain seq x y z
N MET A 1 -15.72 35.68 19.52
CA MET A 1 -15.70 34.23 19.20
C MET A 1 -16.72 33.99 18.10
N PRO A 2 -16.28 33.64 16.89
CA PRO A 2 -17.18 33.41 15.77
C PRO A 2 -17.96 32.09 15.91
N PHE A 3 -19.16 32.04 15.35
CA PHE A 3 -19.98 30.84 15.20
C PHE A 3 -20.20 30.58 13.71
N CYS A 4 -20.26 29.31 13.31
CA CYS A 4 -20.54 28.93 11.94
C CYS A 4 -21.94 29.43 11.53
N THR A 5 -22.04 30.10 10.39
CA THR A 5 -23.30 30.64 9.86
C THR A 5 -24.23 29.57 9.32
N ASP A 6 -23.72 28.37 9.08
CA ASP A 6 -24.46 27.25 8.51
C ASP A 6 -24.95 26.27 9.60
N CYS A 7 -24.03 25.66 10.35
CA CYS A 7 -24.40 24.69 11.40
C CYS A 7 -24.55 25.28 12.82
N GLY A 8 -24.25 26.58 13.02
CA GLY A 8 -24.41 27.27 14.31
C GLY A 8 -23.40 26.88 15.40
N LYS A 9 -22.43 26.01 15.11
CA LYS A 9 -21.41 25.57 16.07
C LYS A 9 -20.33 26.63 16.29
N LYS A 10 -19.78 26.65 17.51
CA LYS A 10 -18.70 27.56 17.89
C LYS A 10 -17.44 27.23 17.08
N LEU A 11 -16.82 28.25 16.50
CA LEU A 11 -15.58 28.09 15.74
C LEU A 11 -14.36 28.38 16.62
N PRO A 12 -13.22 27.70 16.38
CA PRO A 12 -11.92 28.13 16.89
C PRO A 12 -11.59 29.56 16.41
N ASP A 13 -10.83 30.31 17.21
CA ASP A 13 -10.40 31.66 16.80
C ASP A 13 -9.49 31.53 15.55
N ASN A 14 -9.77 32.34 14.52
CA ASN A 14 -9.14 32.33 13.18
C ASN A 14 -9.50 31.13 12.26
N ALA A 15 -10.51 30.34 12.58
CA ALA A 15 -10.97 29.27 11.69
C ALA A 15 -11.54 29.84 10.37
N VAL A 16 -10.98 29.41 9.23
CA VAL A 16 -11.45 29.76 7.88
C VAL A 16 -12.60 28.84 7.44
N PHE A 17 -12.67 27.64 8.02
CA PHE A 17 -13.68 26.62 7.74
C PHE A 17 -14.27 26.06 9.04
N CYS A 18 -15.51 25.55 8.98
CA CYS A 18 -16.15 24.91 10.11
C CYS A 18 -15.74 23.44 10.22
N PRO A 19 -15.05 23.00 11.29
CA PRO A 19 -14.60 21.62 11.44
C PRO A 19 -15.73 20.60 11.67
N ASN A 20 -16.97 21.06 11.77
CA ASN A 20 -18.14 20.20 12.02
C ASN A 20 -19.04 20.05 10.78
N CYS A 21 -18.91 20.91 9.77
CA CYS A 21 -19.76 20.83 8.56
C CYS A 21 -19.07 21.29 7.26
N GLY A 22 -17.78 21.62 7.30
CA GLY A 22 -17.01 22.03 6.11
C GLY A 22 -17.28 23.45 5.59
N HIS A 23 -18.33 24.13 6.07
CA HIS A 23 -18.71 25.45 5.54
C HIS A 23 -17.63 26.52 5.75
N ARG A 24 -17.22 27.18 4.65
CA ARG A 24 -16.23 28.27 4.65
C ARG A 24 -16.84 29.56 5.16
N SER A 25 -16.25 30.15 6.20
CA SER A 25 -16.67 31.47 6.68
C SER A 25 -15.85 32.57 5.99
N ALA A 26 -16.52 33.56 5.40
CA ALA A 26 -15.83 34.67 4.74
C ALA A 26 -14.94 35.44 5.73
N PRO A 27 -13.73 35.90 5.33
CA PRO A 27 -12.84 36.61 6.23
C PRO A 27 -13.49 37.91 6.72
N VAL A 28 -13.43 38.15 8.03
CA VAL A 28 -13.84 39.43 8.64
C VAL A 28 -12.95 40.53 8.04
N PRO A 29 -13.53 41.62 7.48
CA PRO A 29 -12.73 42.70 6.92
C PRO A 29 -11.83 43.30 8.00
N LYS A 30 -10.52 43.30 7.77
CA LYS A 30 -9.59 44.09 8.59
C LYS A 30 -9.92 45.56 8.34
N THR A 31 -10.25 46.30 9.41
CA THR A 31 -10.32 47.76 9.37
C THR A 31 -8.97 48.31 8.92
N PRO A 32 -8.93 49.23 7.93
CA PRO A 32 -7.68 49.87 7.53
C PRO A 32 -7.20 50.81 8.65
N ASP A 33 -5.99 50.57 9.15
CA ASP A 33 -5.22 51.59 9.85
C ASP A 33 -4.62 52.55 8.80
N ASP A 34 -4.63 53.84 9.12
CA ASP A 34 -4.20 54.96 8.29
C ASP A 34 -2.73 54.84 7.84
N SER A 35 -2.50 54.66 6.52
CA SER A 35 -1.50 55.40 5.72
C SER A 35 -1.28 54.75 4.36
N ASP A 36 -1.88 55.30 3.31
CA ASP A 36 -1.14 55.96 2.23
C ASP A 36 -2.04 56.22 1.02
N LYS A 37 -1.92 57.45 0.53
CA LYS A 37 -2.70 58.04 -0.56
C LYS A 37 -2.06 57.72 -1.91
N ASP A 38 -2.91 57.86 -2.94
CA ASP A 38 -2.64 58.05 -4.38
C ASP A 38 -3.02 56.79 -5.20
N GLY A 39 -4.25 56.68 -5.73
CA GLY A 39 -4.70 57.26 -7.01
C GLY A 39 -4.28 56.32 -8.17
N TYR A 40 -5.12 55.63 -8.95
CA TYR A 40 -6.31 55.96 -9.77
C TYR A 40 -7.09 54.64 -10.01
N GLY A 41 -8.43 54.54 -9.86
CA GLY A 41 -9.45 54.82 -10.91
C GLY A 41 -9.24 53.97 -12.18
N THR A 42 -10.01 52.91 -12.47
CA THR A 42 -11.34 52.99 -13.13
C THR A 42 -12.18 51.71 -12.99
N GLN A 43 -13.49 51.89 -12.79
CA GLN A 43 -14.57 50.90 -12.89
C GLN A 43 -14.97 50.62 -14.35
N GLN A 44 -15.48 49.42 -14.64
CA GLN A 44 -16.67 49.10 -15.47
C GLN A 44 -16.84 47.57 -15.50
N GLN A 45 -17.79 46.98 -14.77
CA GLN A 45 -19.23 46.84 -15.03
C GLN A 45 -19.56 45.74 -16.07
N TYR A 46 -20.13 44.65 -15.54
CA TYR A 46 -20.69 43.49 -16.23
C TYR A 46 -21.85 43.88 -17.16
N ASN A 47 -21.89 43.25 -18.34
CA ASN A 47 -23.10 43.09 -19.13
C ASN A 47 -23.34 41.60 -19.40
N ILE A 48 -24.56 41.18 -19.09
CA ILE A 48 -25.18 39.89 -19.42
C ILE A 48 -25.82 40.07 -20.79
N ASP A 49 -25.58 39.16 -21.73
CA ASP A 49 -26.49 38.96 -22.86
C ASP A 49 -26.80 37.48 -23.05
N GLN A 50 -28.10 37.21 -23.08
CA GLN A 50 -28.77 35.94 -23.33
C GLN A 50 -28.70 35.63 -24.83
N HIS A 51 -28.58 34.36 -25.24
CA HIS A 51 -29.26 33.79 -26.41
C HIS A 51 -29.19 32.25 -26.37
N ALA A 52 -30.31 31.60 -26.67
CA ALA A 52 -30.50 30.18 -26.95
C ALA A 52 -31.64 30.07 -27.99
N PRO A 53 -31.93 28.90 -28.57
CA PRO A 53 -31.05 27.93 -29.23
C PRO A 53 -31.47 27.73 -30.70
N ASP A 54 -30.60 27.20 -31.56
CA ASP A 54 -31.02 26.68 -32.88
C ASP A 54 -30.56 25.24 -33.08
N THR A 55 -31.54 24.42 -33.46
CA THR A 55 -31.49 23.03 -33.89
C THR A 55 -30.97 22.91 -35.33
N GLU A 56 -30.18 21.87 -35.64
CA GLU A 56 -30.47 20.87 -36.70
C GLU A 56 -29.34 19.83 -36.87
N ASP A 57 -29.76 18.57 -36.94
CA ASP A 57 -29.04 17.36 -37.39
C ASP A 57 -28.99 17.35 -38.94
N PRO A 58 -27.92 16.84 -39.57
CA PRO A 58 -28.14 15.59 -40.31
C PRO A 58 -26.98 14.58 -40.23
N ARG A 59 -27.39 13.34 -39.92
CA ARG A 59 -26.77 12.07 -40.29
C ARG A 59 -26.15 12.09 -41.69
N GLU A 60 -24.91 11.65 -41.80
CA GLU A 60 -24.49 10.78 -42.91
C GLU A 60 -23.34 9.84 -42.51
N GLN A 61 -23.42 8.63 -43.04
CA GLN A 61 -22.65 7.44 -42.72
C GLN A 61 -21.25 7.50 -43.34
N HIS A 62 -20.22 7.17 -42.57
CA HIS A 62 -18.98 6.64 -43.13
C HIS A 62 -18.49 5.45 -42.29
N THR A 63 -18.54 4.29 -42.93
CA THR A 63 -17.84 3.06 -42.59
C THR A 63 -16.32 3.25 -42.64
N ALA A 64 -15.61 2.84 -41.60
CA ALA A 64 -14.21 2.43 -41.67
C ALA A 64 -13.84 1.55 -40.45
N GLU A 65 -13.80 0.25 -40.71
CA GLU A 65 -12.72 -0.69 -40.36
C GLU A 65 -11.92 -0.45 -39.05
N ASP A 66 -12.23 -1.31 -38.09
CA ASP A 66 -11.30 -2.24 -37.44
C ASP A 66 -9.90 -1.69 -37.06
N SER A 67 -9.81 -1.21 -35.82
CA SER A 67 -8.59 -1.27 -35.01
C SER A 67 -8.94 -1.01 -33.54
N SER A 68 -9.58 -1.99 -32.90
CA SER A 68 -9.71 -2.00 -31.45
C SER A 68 -8.37 -2.44 -30.83
N SER A 69 -7.48 -1.48 -30.60
CA SER A 69 -6.37 -1.66 -29.66
C SER A 69 -6.95 -1.52 -28.25
N TYR A 70 -7.38 -2.64 -27.68
CA TYR A 70 -7.64 -2.73 -26.25
C TYR A 70 -6.30 -2.63 -25.52
N GLU A 71 -5.94 -1.43 -25.07
CA GLU A 71 -4.96 -1.28 -24.00
C GLU A 71 -5.62 -1.82 -22.73
N ARG A 72 -5.26 -3.05 -22.38
CA ARG A 72 -5.57 -3.61 -21.06
C ARG A 72 -4.81 -2.79 -20.02
N ASN A 73 -5.58 -2.32 -19.03
CA ASN A 73 -5.16 -1.85 -17.72
C ASN A 73 -3.76 -2.31 -17.37
N SER A 74 -2.83 -1.37 -17.28
CA SER A 74 -1.77 -1.49 -16.28
C SER A 74 -2.48 -1.69 -14.95
N SER A 75 -2.34 -2.90 -14.41
CA SER A 75 -2.46 -3.16 -12.99
C SER A 75 -1.85 -1.97 -12.25
N SER A 76 -2.62 -1.36 -11.35
CA SER A 76 -2.07 -0.54 -10.29
C SER A 76 -0.79 -1.21 -9.77
N GLN A 77 0.33 -0.48 -9.77
CA GLN A 77 1.45 -0.84 -8.90
C GLN A 77 0.85 -1.16 -7.52
N GLY A 78 1.24 -2.31 -6.98
CA GLY A 78 0.56 -2.94 -5.84
C GLY A 78 0.66 -2.10 -4.57
N CYS A 79 -0.22 -1.13 -4.42
CA CYS A 79 -0.42 -0.42 -3.15
C CYS A 79 -1.27 -1.30 -2.22
N SER A 80 -0.76 -1.55 -1.01
CA SER A 80 -1.52 -2.10 0.10
C SER A 80 -2.36 -1.01 0.76
N ALA A 81 -3.59 -1.37 1.14
CA ALA A 81 -4.43 -0.45 1.89
C ALA A 81 -3.94 -0.37 3.36
N PRO A 82 -3.85 0.83 3.95
CA PRO A 82 -3.33 1.01 5.31
C PRO A 82 -4.10 0.20 6.36
N ALA A 83 -3.36 -0.45 7.27
CA ALA A 83 -3.87 -1.24 8.38
C ALA A 83 -4.02 -0.36 9.65
N TYR A 84 -5.20 -0.36 10.28
CA TYR A 84 -5.44 0.45 11.50
C TYR A 84 -5.64 -0.42 12.75
N GLY A 85 -4.63 -0.45 13.61
CA GLY A 85 -4.75 -0.86 15.01
C GLY A 85 -5.10 0.34 15.90
N LEU A 86 -6.07 0.18 16.80
CA LEU A 86 -6.45 1.19 17.79
C LEU A 86 -5.42 1.22 18.94
N ASP A 87 -4.58 2.25 19.03
CA ASP A 87 -3.90 2.61 20.30
C ASP A 87 -3.73 4.14 20.46
N PRO A 88 -4.26 4.76 21.54
CA PRO A 88 -4.22 6.20 21.75
C PRO A 88 -3.03 6.62 22.63
N ASN A 89 -2.01 7.31 22.09
CA ASN A 89 -1.27 8.34 22.85
C ASN A 89 -0.40 9.27 21.98
N ILE A 90 -0.58 10.57 22.21
CA ILE A 90 -0.07 11.74 21.46
C ILE A 90 1.11 12.42 22.18
N TYR A 91 2.11 12.83 21.40
CA TYR A 91 3.13 13.91 21.53
C TYR A 91 3.78 14.29 22.88
N LYS A 92 5.09 14.61 22.81
CA LYS A 92 5.65 15.89 23.30
C LYS A 92 7.03 16.23 22.72
N SER A 93 7.16 17.49 22.29
CA SER A 93 8.37 18.17 21.80
C SER A 93 9.23 18.74 22.94
N SER A 94 10.50 19.05 22.65
CA SER A 94 11.14 20.31 23.09
C SER A 94 12.51 20.56 22.45
N SER A 95 12.67 21.77 21.91
CA SER A 95 13.87 22.44 21.40
C SER A 95 14.76 23.06 22.49
N GLN A 96 16.08 23.21 22.27
CA GLN A 96 16.86 24.34 22.83
C GLN A 96 18.06 24.77 21.96
N THR A 97 18.18 26.09 21.80
CA THR A 97 19.25 26.86 21.16
C THR A 97 20.27 27.35 22.20
N GLN A 98 21.55 27.55 21.84
CA GLN A 98 22.39 28.60 22.46
C GLN A 98 23.63 28.97 21.62
N SER A 99 24.09 30.20 21.82
CA SER A 99 24.87 31.06 20.92
C SER A 99 26.22 31.53 21.51
N ALA A 100 27.23 31.63 20.61
CA ALA A 100 28.34 32.60 20.44
C ALA A 100 29.25 33.12 21.60
N GLU A 101 30.60 33.03 21.49
CA GLU A 101 31.55 34.07 20.97
C GLU A 101 33.06 33.87 21.37
N LYS A 102 33.93 33.98 20.36
CA LYS A 102 35.33 34.50 20.19
C LYS A 102 36.40 34.57 21.32
N SER A 103 37.66 34.18 21.00
CA SER A 103 38.81 35.11 20.78
C SER A 103 40.19 34.42 20.53
N GLY A 104 41.04 35.00 19.65
CA GLY A 104 42.46 35.33 19.95
C GLY A 104 43.65 34.37 19.68
N SER A 105 44.07 34.27 18.40
CA SER A 105 45.40 33.94 17.80
C SER A 105 46.68 33.71 18.67
N LYS A 106 47.39 32.60 18.39
CA LYS A 106 48.88 32.50 18.38
C LYS A 106 49.42 31.58 17.27
N THR A 107 49.61 32.16 16.09
CA THR A 107 50.21 31.56 14.89
C THR A 107 51.71 31.29 15.09
N ALA A 108 52.12 30.02 15.17
CA ALA A 108 53.43 29.47 14.76
C ALA A 108 53.63 28.02 15.25
N VAL A 109 52.95 27.60 16.33
CA VAL A 109 52.78 26.18 16.70
C VAL A 109 51.54 25.58 16.03
N ILE A 110 50.62 26.46 15.63
CA ILE A 110 49.35 26.13 14.98
C ILE A 110 49.59 25.41 13.65
N VAL A 111 50.53 25.76 12.76
CA VAL A 111 50.59 25.10 11.44
C VAL A 111 50.96 23.61 11.52
N ILE A 112 51.84 23.21 12.44
CA ILE A 112 52.19 21.78 12.61
C ILE A 112 51.11 21.06 13.39
N CYS A 113 50.52 21.68 14.42
CA CYS A 113 49.39 21.10 15.15
C CYS A 113 48.09 21.13 14.36
N THR A 114 47.89 22.02 13.38
CA THR A 114 46.72 22.07 12.49
C THR A 114 46.92 21.22 11.27
N VAL A 115 48.13 21.01 10.76
CA VAL A 115 48.36 19.98 9.74
C VAL A 115 48.27 18.60 10.39
N LEU A 116 48.81 18.39 11.59
CA LEU A 116 48.57 17.15 12.34
C LEU A 116 47.13 17.01 12.80
N ALA A 117 46.46 18.08 13.26
CA ALA A 117 45.05 17.99 13.62
C ALA A 117 44.16 17.91 12.38
N LEU A 118 44.49 18.46 11.22
CA LEU A 118 43.74 18.28 9.98
C LEU A 118 44.06 16.95 9.32
N LEU A 119 45.24 16.36 9.52
CA LEU A 119 45.55 14.99 9.11
C LEU A 119 44.97 13.98 10.09
N ILE A 120 44.88 14.29 11.39
CA ILE A 120 44.17 13.49 12.38
C ILE A 120 42.67 13.68 12.21
N ILE A 121 42.17 14.87 11.90
CA ILE A 121 40.74 15.11 11.60
C ILE A 121 40.42 14.56 10.22
N ALA A 122 41.31 14.61 9.22
CA ALA A 122 41.10 13.93 7.94
C ALA A 122 41.25 12.42 8.06
N ALA A 123 42.15 11.90 8.92
CA ALA A 123 42.26 10.47 9.21
C ALA A 123 41.09 9.99 10.06
N VAL A 124 40.64 10.77 11.04
CA VAL A 124 39.44 10.52 11.84
C VAL A 124 38.18 10.75 11.02
N LEU A 125 38.17 11.64 10.03
CA LEU A 125 37.07 11.80 9.07
C LEU A 125 37.11 10.72 8.02
N THR A 126 38.26 10.21 7.56
CA THR A 126 38.28 9.02 6.69
C THR A 126 37.96 7.75 7.49
N VAL A 127 38.28 7.71 8.78
CA VAL A 127 37.89 6.63 9.73
C VAL A 127 36.49 6.88 10.36
N SER A 128 35.85 8.03 10.09
CA SER A 128 34.45 8.33 10.49
C SER A 128 33.51 8.47 9.29
N LEU A 129 34.01 8.60 8.07
CA LEU A 129 33.28 8.54 6.80
C LEU A 129 33.32 7.15 6.18
N ILE A 130 34.26 6.31 6.63
CA ILE A 130 34.14 4.86 6.60
C ILE A 130 33.62 4.55 8.01
N GLY A 131 32.34 4.21 8.16
CA GLY A 131 31.85 3.67 9.43
C GLY A 131 32.82 2.58 9.85
N SER A 132 33.40 2.66 11.06
CA SER A 132 34.49 1.76 11.43
C SER A 132 34.05 0.33 11.15
N ASP A 133 34.76 -0.41 10.30
CA ASP A 133 34.35 -1.76 9.82
C ASP A 133 33.82 -2.65 10.96
N SER A 134 34.33 -2.42 12.18
CA SER A 134 33.90 -3.09 13.41
C SER A 134 32.42 -2.98 13.77
N GLU A 135 31.69 -1.98 13.27
CA GLU A 135 30.28 -1.76 13.63
C GLU A 135 29.34 -2.76 12.96
N TYR A 136 29.74 -3.35 11.84
CA TYR A 136 28.96 -4.35 11.10
C TYR A 136 29.55 -5.76 11.21
N ILE A 137 30.87 -5.87 11.42
CA ILE A 137 31.54 -7.17 11.63
C ILE A 137 30.86 -7.95 12.77
N GLY A 138 30.43 -9.17 12.50
CA GLY A 138 29.86 -10.09 13.48
C GLY A 138 28.75 -10.96 12.89
N TYR A 139 28.14 -11.75 13.77
CA TYR A 139 26.99 -12.58 13.43
C TYR A 139 25.69 -11.84 13.77
N TRP A 140 24.73 -11.94 12.87
CA TRP A 140 23.45 -11.26 12.94
C TRP A 140 22.36 -12.26 12.59
N GLU A 141 21.26 -12.18 13.32
CA GLU A 141 20.09 -13.02 13.11
C GLU A 141 18.92 -12.10 12.82
N SER A 142 18.11 -12.44 11.82
CA SER A 142 16.88 -11.72 11.53
C SER A 142 16.04 -11.74 12.79
N VAL A 143 15.45 -10.61 13.14
CA VAL A 143 14.47 -10.48 14.22
C VAL A 143 13.14 -10.01 13.70
N GLU A 144 13.07 -9.54 12.46
CA GLU A 144 11.87 -9.03 11.83
C GLU A 144 11.99 -9.14 10.31
N VAL A 145 10.90 -9.47 9.63
CA VAL A 145 10.78 -9.39 8.17
C VAL A 145 9.56 -8.52 7.89
N ILE A 146 9.76 -7.46 7.12
CA ILE A 146 8.73 -6.50 6.74
C ILE A 146 8.50 -6.71 5.25
N PRO A 147 7.48 -7.46 4.84
CA PRO A 147 7.13 -7.52 3.43
C PRO A 147 6.75 -6.11 2.97
N GLY A 148 7.23 -5.72 1.80
CA GLY A 148 7.16 -4.33 1.32
C GLY A 148 5.78 -3.79 0.98
N ASN A 149 4.77 -4.62 1.21
CA ASN A 149 3.38 -4.25 1.29
C ASN A 149 2.99 -3.63 2.64
N GLY A 150 3.95 -3.22 3.48
CA GLY A 150 3.65 -2.65 4.78
C GLY A 150 2.78 -3.61 5.60
N PHE A 151 3.34 -4.74 6.01
CA PHE A 151 2.82 -5.48 7.17
C PHE A 151 3.90 -5.55 8.26
N TYR A 152 3.52 -5.30 9.51
CA TYR A 152 4.22 -5.89 10.65
C TYR A 152 3.94 -7.40 10.61
N LEU A 153 4.98 -8.23 10.78
CA LEU A 153 4.81 -9.60 11.24
C LEU A 153 4.71 -9.59 12.78
N PRO A 154 3.53 -9.64 13.42
CA PRO A 154 3.47 -10.20 14.75
C PRO A 154 3.63 -11.73 14.59
N ASP A 155 4.79 -12.24 15.01
CA ASP A 155 5.05 -13.63 15.37
C ASP A 155 4.44 -14.70 14.46
N ILE A 156 5.21 -15.17 13.47
CA ILE A 156 4.80 -16.26 12.57
C ILE A 156 4.45 -17.58 13.30
N TYR A 157 4.75 -17.78 14.59
CA TYR A 157 4.29 -18.99 15.32
C TYR A 157 4.04 -18.82 16.82
N GLY A 158 3.90 -17.59 17.34
CA GLY A 158 3.97 -17.38 18.79
C GLY A 158 5.32 -17.75 19.40
N GLU A 159 6.36 -17.96 18.58
CA GLU A 159 7.76 -17.77 18.94
C GLU A 159 8.44 -16.97 17.81
N GLY A 160 9.28 -16.01 18.23
CA GLY A 160 9.85 -14.88 17.47
C GLY A 160 10.26 -15.12 16.01
N SER A 161 10.15 -14.06 15.19
CA SER A 161 10.84 -13.84 13.92
C SER A 161 12.40 -13.86 14.00
N GLN A 162 12.93 -14.50 15.05
CA GLN A 162 14.34 -14.66 15.36
C GLN A 162 14.94 -15.81 14.54
N SER A 163 16.08 -15.54 13.88
CA SER A 163 16.94 -16.52 13.21
C SER A 163 16.41 -17.20 11.95
N LEU A 164 15.42 -16.61 11.24
CA LEU A 164 14.99 -17.09 9.91
C LEU A 164 16.05 -16.88 8.84
N ILE A 165 16.76 -15.76 8.91
CA ILE A 165 17.94 -15.49 8.08
C ILE A 165 19.07 -15.13 9.01
N ALA A 166 20.23 -15.71 8.78
CA ALA A 166 21.44 -15.32 9.48
C ALA A 166 22.47 -14.75 8.51
N LEU A 167 23.16 -13.73 8.99
CA LEU A 167 24.16 -12.98 8.26
C LEU A 167 25.45 -12.96 9.08
N GLN A 168 26.57 -13.34 8.45
CA GLN A 168 27.90 -13.22 9.03
C GLN A 168 28.69 -12.21 8.21
N VAL A 169 29.13 -11.12 8.84
CA VAL A 169 29.97 -10.08 8.25
C VAL A 169 31.37 -10.20 8.83
N GLU A 170 32.38 -10.44 8.00
CA GLU A 170 33.75 -10.69 8.43
C GLU A 170 34.68 -9.50 8.20
N LYS A 171 35.79 -9.48 8.95
CA LYS A 171 36.79 -8.40 8.89
C LYS A 171 37.56 -8.35 7.58
N ASP A 172 37.55 -9.42 6.83
CA ASP A 172 38.28 -9.56 5.57
C ASP A 172 37.43 -9.19 4.35
N HIS A 173 36.31 -8.48 4.57
CA HIS A 173 35.31 -8.11 3.57
C HIS A 173 34.48 -9.27 3.03
N SER A 174 34.54 -10.46 3.65
CA SER A 174 33.62 -11.56 3.33
C SER A 174 32.28 -11.35 4.03
N VAL A 175 31.19 -11.67 3.34
CA VAL A 175 29.84 -11.74 3.91
C VAL A 175 29.21 -13.07 3.54
N TYR A 176 28.39 -13.60 4.44
CA TYR A 176 27.69 -14.86 4.24
C TYR A 176 26.26 -14.73 4.70
N LEU A 177 25.35 -15.27 3.90
CA LEU A 177 23.92 -15.28 4.18
C LEU A 177 23.40 -16.71 4.13
N VAL A 178 22.61 -17.07 5.13
CA VAL A 178 21.94 -18.36 5.21
C VAL A 178 20.48 -18.16 5.56
N SER A 179 19.62 -18.80 4.79
CA SER A 179 18.19 -18.83 5.02
C SER A 179 17.82 -20.14 5.73
N ALA A 180 16.85 -20.11 6.65
CA ALA A 180 16.28 -21.30 7.26
C ALA A 180 15.57 -22.21 6.23
N PHE A 181 15.29 -21.70 5.03
CA PHE A 181 14.59 -22.40 3.96
C PHE A 181 15.52 -23.08 2.94
N GLU A 182 16.82 -22.77 2.97
CA GLU A 182 17.80 -23.29 2.01
C GLU A 182 19.01 -23.92 2.72
N ASP A 183 19.51 -25.03 2.18
CA ASP A 183 20.63 -25.79 2.78
C ASP A 183 22.02 -25.20 2.48
N ASP A 184 22.08 -24.22 1.57
CA ASP A 184 23.31 -23.62 1.05
C ASP A 184 23.62 -22.29 1.74
N VAL A 185 24.91 -22.08 2.06
CA VAL A 185 25.41 -20.80 2.56
C VAL A 185 25.83 -19.99 1.34
N MET A 186 25.13 -18.88 1.11
CA MET A 186 25.52 -17.91 0.09
C MET A 186 26.71 -17.11 0.62
N SER A 187 27.70 -16.86 -0.23
CA SER A 187 28.90 -16.11 0.13
C SER A 187 29.11 -14.97 -0.85
N GLY A 188 29.60 -13.85 -0.33
CA GLY A 188 29.82 -12.64 -1.10
C GLY A 188 30.91 -11.76 -0.50
N THR A 189 31.02 -10.56 -1.06
CA THR A 189 31.89 -9.51 -0.54
C THR A 189 31.10 -8.30 -0.11
N TRP A 190 31.62 -7.52 0.82
CA TRP A 190 30.96 -6.29 1.28
C TRP A 190 31.90 -5.08 1.36
N GLU A 191 31.35 -3.91 1.09
CA GLU A 191 32.01 -2.62 1.26
C GLU A 191 31.18 -1.67 2.13
N ALA A 192 31.85 -0.89 2.98
CA ALA A 192 31.17 0.06 3.86
C ALA A 192 30.53 1.19 3.05
N SER A 193 29.28 1.54 3.39
CA SER A 193 28.54 2.65 2.78
C SER A 193 28.27 3.75 3.81
N ARG A 194 27.66 4.86 3.37
CA ARG A 194 27.33 5.99 4.26
C ARG A 194 26.24 5.65 5.29
N LYS A 195 25.37 4.68 4.98
CA LYS A 195 24.21 4.29 5.80
C LYS A 195 24.37 2.92 6.47
N GLY A 196 25.37 2.14 6.07
CA GLY A 196 25.65 0.79 6.58
C GLY A 196 26.74 0.13 5.73
N PHE A 197 26.40 -0.92 4.99
CA PHE A 197 27.27 -1.54 3.99
C PHE A 197 26.47 -2.10 2.81
N GLU A 198 27.16 -2.30 1.70
CA GLU A 198 26.64 -2.91 0.48
C GLU A 198 27.32 -4.27 0.32
N ALA A 199 26.54 -5.29 -0.05
CA ALA A 199 27.01 -6.66 -0.19
C ALA A 199 26.68 -7.23 -1.57
N GLU A 200 27.67 -7.79 -2.23
CA GLU A 200 27.48 -8.54 -3.49
C GLU A 200 27.44 -10.03 -3.15
N ILE A 201 26.27 -10.66 -3.21
CA ILE A 201 26.05 -12.07 -2.88
C ILE A 201 25.34 -12.75 -4.07
N ASN A 202 25.95 -13.78 -4.65
CA ASN A 202 25.41 -14.51 -5.81
C ASN A 202 25.02 -13.61 -7.01
N ASP A 203 25.87 -12.62 -7.33
CA ASP A 203 25.66 -11.63 -8.39
C ASP A 203 24.53 -10.61 -8.13
N ASP A 204 23.92 -10.63 -6.94
CA ASP A 204 22.95 -9.63 -6.48
C ASP A 204 23.62 -8.61 -5.55
N GLU A 205 23.32 -7.32 -5.77
CA GLU A 205 23.76 -6.19 -4.95
C GLU A 205 22.69 -5.92 -3.88
N LEU A 206 23.07 -6.06 -2.61
CA LEU A 206 22.18 -5.97 -1.45
C LEU A 206 22.60 -4.84 -0.52
N ASP A 207 21.67 -3.94 -0.25
CA ASP A 207 21.88 -2.80 0.64
C ASP A 207 21.50 -3.13 2.09
N PHE A 208 22.45 -2.99 3.01
CA PHE A 208 22.24 -3.12 4.44
C PHE A 208 22.42 -1.77 5.15
N ILE A 209 21.35 -1.27 5.77
CA ILE A 209 21.37 -0.05 6.58
C ILE A 209 21.64 -0.41 8.04
N TYR A 210 22.53 0.32 8.70
CA TYR A 210 22.83 0.14 10.12
C TYR A 210 22.27 1.27 10.98
N SER A 211 21.43 0.92 11.96
CA SER A 211 21.06 1.85 13.03
C SER A 211 22.02 1.71 14.21
N LYS A 212 22.89 2.70 14.42
CA LYS A 212 23.75 2.75 15.61
C LYS A 212 22.98 2.95 16.92
N LYS A 213 21.81 3.59 16.85
CA LYS A 213 20.95 3.86 18.00
C LYS A 213 20.31 2.57 18.53
N ASP A 214 19.85 1.73 17.61
CA ASP A 214 19.09 0.52 17.92
C ASP A 214 19.96 -0.75 17.81
N ASN A 215 21.18 -0.60 17.27
CA ASN A 215 22.15 -1.66 17.00
C ASN A 215 21.58 -2.80 16.14
N THR A 216 20.87 -2.41 15.08
CA THR A 216 20.24 -3.30 14.11
C THR A 216 20.81 -3.10 12.72
N LEU A 217 20.77 -4.16 11.91
CA LEU A 217 20.94 -4.07 10.46
C LEU A 217 19.60 -4.23 9.78
N THR A 218 19.42 -3.59 8.64
CA THR A 218 18.20 -3.70 7.84
C THR A 218 18.57 -3.93 6.39
N LEU A 219 18.26 -5.12 5.87
CA LEU A 219 18.27 -5.37 4.42
C LEU A 219 17.05 -4.69 3.82
N ILE A 220 17.23 -3.97 2.72
CA ILE A 220 16.12 -3.44 1.92
C ILE A 220 16.12 -4.19 0.59
N GLY A 221 14.99 -4.81 0.25
CA GLY A 221 14.74 -5.40 -1.05
C GLY A 221 13.74 -4.58 -1.86
N ASP A 222 13.44 -5.06 -3.06
CA ASP A 222 12.49 -4.43 -3.97
C ASP A 222 11.08 -4.33 -3.36
N GLU A 223 10.30 -3.40 -3.90
CA GLU A 223 8.89 -3.20 -3.54
C GLU A 223 8.63 -2.95 -2.04
N GLY A 224 9.62 -2.39 -1.34
CA GLY A 224 9.53 -2.00 0.09
C GLY A 224 9.90 -3.10 1.09
N PHE A 225 10.33 -4.27 0.60
CA PHE A 225 10.69 -5.41 1.46
C PHE A 225 11.85 -5.05 2.38
N GLN A 226 11.77 -5.41 3.65
CA GLN A 226 12.87 -5.22 4.60
C GLN A 226 13.07 -6.44 5.48
N ILE A 227 14.30 -6.66 5.94
CA ILE A 227 14.60 -7.63 6.98
C ILE A 227 15.46 -6.94 8.03
N VAL A 228 15.00 -6.92 9.27
CA VAL A 228 15.75 -6.36 10.39
C VAL A 228 16.50 -7.48 11.10
N PHE A 229 17.76 -7.24 11.43
CA PHE A 229 18.65 -8.16 12.12
C PHE A 229 19.16 -7.56 13.42
N GLU A 230 19.27 -8.40 14.46
CA GLU A 230 20.00 -8.08 15.68
C GLU A 230 21.29 -8.90 15.78
N ARG A 231 22.25 -8.34 16.50
CA ARG A 231 23.56 -8.94 16.70
C ARG A 231 23.48 -10.12 17.67
N SER A 232 24.10 -11.24 17.32
CA SER A 232 24.09 -12.47 18.10
C SER A 232 25.51 -13.02 18.31
N ASP A 233 25.70 -13.85 19.34
CA ASP A 233 26.99 -14.49 19.68
C ASP A 233 27.24 -15.78 18.86
N GLY A 234 26.36 -16.07 17.89
CA GLY A 234 26.46 -17.23 17.01
C GLY A 234 27.56 -17.14 15.94
N SER A 235 27.58 -18.15 15.06
CA SER A 235 28.44 -18.15 13.87
C SER A 235 27.89 -19.16 12.87
N ILE A 236 27.92 -18.80 11.58
CA ILE A 236 27.59 -19.72 10.48
C ILE A 236 28.48 -20.97 10.45
N TYR A 237 29.65 -20.93 11.12
CA TYR A 237 30.61 -22.03 11.19
C TYR A 237 30.46 -22.90 12.45
N GLY A 238 29.48 -22.60 13.33
CA GLY A 238 29.23 -23.32 14.57
C GLY A 238 28.54 -24.68 14.34
N ALA A 239 29.07 -25.75 14.93
CA ALA A 239 28.46 -27.08 14.90
C ALA A 239 27.22 -27.13 15.82
N GLY A 240 26.06 -26.65 15.32
CA GLY A 240 24.82 -26.68 16.09
C GLY A 240 23.55 -26.18 15.39
N THR A 241 23.63 -25.48 14.26
CA THR A 241 22.48 -24.84 13.60
C THR A 241 21.77 -25.70 12.55
N ARG A 242 22.22 -26.94 12.29
CA ARG A 242 21.48 -27.90 11.46
C ARG A 242 20.74 -28.89 12.34
N LYS A 243 19.51 -28.56 12.73
CA LYS A 243 18.57 -29.55 13.26
C LYS A 243 17.16 -29.37 12.67
N ASP A 244 16.89 -30.25 11.71
CA ASP A 244 15.59 -30.80 11.32
C ASP A 244 14.48 -29.83 10.85
N LEU A 245 14.53 -29.41 9.58
CA LEU A 245 13.34 -28.98 8.83
C LEU A 245 13.25 -29.59 7.42
N SER A 246 13.99 -30.65 7.12
CA SER A 246 13.75 -31.48 5.93
C SER A 246 13.36 -32.90 6.33
N THR A 247 12.35 -33.42 5.63
CA THR A 247 11.62 -34.67 5.86
C THR A 247 10.48 -34.58 6.88
N ASN A 248 9.28 -34.23 6.39
CA ASN A 248 8.14 -35.15 6.50
C ASN A 248 7.05 -34.82 5.47
N SER A 249 6.90 -35.72 4.49
CA SER A 249 5.56 -36.13 4.07
C SER A 249 4.85 -36.69 5.30
N GLY A 250 4.06 -35.86 5.97
CA GLY A 250 3.36 -36.20 7.21
C GLY A 250 2.02 -35.49 7.25
N ASP A 251 0.95 -36.27 7.16
CA ASP A 251 -0.43 -35.80 7.30
C ASP A 251 -0.68 -35.00 8.60
N LYS A 252 -1.59 -34.02 8.46
CA LYS A 252 -2.41 -33.31 9.46
C LYS A 252 -1.96 -31.90 9.87
N ALA A 253 -2.01 -30.96 8.93
CA ALA A 253 -2.86 -29.78 9.17
C ALA A 253 -4.32 -30.24 9.03
N ASP A 254 -5.22 -29.78 9.90
CA ASP A 254 -6.63 -30.15 9.83
C ASP A 254 -7.21 -29.69 8.48
N ARG A 255 -7.33 -30.64 7.54
CA ARG A 255 -7.98 -30.39 6.25
C ARG A 255 -9.46 -30.19 6.51
N ILE A 256 -9.92 -28.95 6.45
CA ILE A 256 -11.34 -28.66 6.62
C ILE A 256 -12.00 -28.78 5.25
N SER A 257 -13.02 -29.64 5.17
CA SER A 257 -13.78 -29.84 3.93
C SER A 257 -14.80 -28.72 3.78
N GLY A 258 -14.75 -28.02 2.64
CA GLY A 258 -15.78 -27.08 2.21
C GLY A 258 -15.73 -25.70 2.87
N SER A 259 -15.35 -25.56 4.14
CA SER A 259 -15.24 -24.24 4.79
C SER A 259 -14.40 -24.28 6.04
N GLY A 260 -13.69 -23.20 6.40
CA GLY A 260 -12.94 -23.12 7.65
C GLY A 260 -12.15 -21.83 7.79
N SER A 261 -11.58 -21.64 8.98
CA SER A 261 -10.64 -20.55 9.26
C SER A 261 -9.25 -20.86 8.71
N VAL A 262 -8.54 -19.82 8.28
CA VAL A 262 -7.11 -19.84 7.93
C VAL A 262 -6.43 -18.58 8.45
N GLY A 263 -5.12 -18.62 8.66
CA GLY A 263 -4.33 -17.47 9.12
C GLY A 263 -4.55 -17.15 10.59
N ASP A 264 -4.60 -18.15 11.47
CA ASP A 264 -4.94 -17.98 12.91
C ASP A 264 -6.26 -17.25 13.13
N ASP A 265 -7.32 -17.73 12.46
CA ASP A 265 -8.66 -17.14 12.44
C ASP A 265 -8.77 -15.76 11.76
N SER A 266 -7.69 -15.24 11.15
CA SER A 266 -7.70 -13.99 10.38
C SER A 266 -8.67 -14.03 9.20
N TYR A 267 -8.89 -15.20 8.59
CA TYR A 267 -9.77 -15.33 7.45
C TYR A 267 -10.70 -16.52 7.62
N TYR A 268 -11.94 -16.40 7.16
CA TYR A 268 -12.86 -17.53 7.07
C TYR A 268 -13.30 -17.76 5.63
N ILE A 269 -13.09 -18.97 5.15
CA ILE A 269 -13.36 -19.39 3.78
C ILE A 269 -14.55 -20.34 3.76
N SER A 270 -15.43 -20.19 2.76
CA SER A 270 -16.47 -21.17 2.46
C SER A 270 -16.51 -21.43 0.97
N VAL A 271 -16.06 -22.59 0.51
CA VAL A 271 -16.21 -23.03 -0.88
C VAL A 271 -17.68 -23.36 -1.15
N THR A 272 -18.29 -22.68 -2.12
CA THR A 272 -19.75 -22.65 -2.31
C THR A 272 -20.20 -23.33 -3.60
N GLY A 273 -19.33 -23.51 -4.58
CA GLY A 273 -19.70 -24.19 -5.81
C GLY A 273 -18.55 -24.33 -6.80
N ALA A 274 -18.84 -24.98 -7.91
CA ALA A 274 -17.95 -25.09 -9.06
C ALA A 274 -18.78 -25.32 -10.32
N GLU A 275 -18.31 -24.80 -11.46
CA GLU A 275 -18.95 -25.01 -12.76
C GLU A 275 -17.92 -25.24 -13.87
N HIS A 276 -18.38 -25.83 -14.97
CA HIS A 276 -17.62 -25.89 -16.21
C HIS A 276 -17.81 -24.63 -17.03
N PHE A 277 -16.76 -24.23 -17.72
CA PHE A 277 -16.83 -23.23 -18.77
C PHE A 277 -15.80 -23.52 -19.86
N SER A 278 -15.88 -22.77 -20.96
CA SER A 278 -14.84 -22.76 -21.99
C SER A 278 -13.94 -21.55 -21.74
N ASP A 279 -12.64 -21.79 -21.62
CA ASP A 279 -11.68 -20.70 -21.44
C ASP A 279 -11.46 -19.91 -22.72
N ILE A 280 -10.54 -18.94 -22.64
CA ILE A 280 -10.13 -18.05 -23.73
C ILE A 280 -9.72 -18.78 -25.02
N ASP A 281 -9.20 -20.00 -24.89
CA ASP A 281 -8.74 -20.85 -25.99
C ASP A 281 -9.84 -21.81 -26.48
N GLY A 282 -11.05 -21.73 -25.90
CA GLY A 282 -12.14 -22.69 -26.11
C GLY A 282 -11.90 -24.05 -25.44
N SER A 283 -10.91 -24.15 -24.55
CA SER A 283 -10.57 -25.38 -23.84
C SER A 283 -11.47 -25.58 -22.62
N ALA A 284 -11.63 -26.83 -22.20
CA ALA A 284 -12.40 -27.15 -21.00
C ALA A 284 -11.71 -26.58 -19.75
N ALA A 285 -12.47 -25.84 -18.96
CA ALA A 285 -12.00 -25.22 -17.73
C ALA A 285 -13.06 -25.34 -16.63
N MET A 286 -12.60 -25.21 -15.39
CA MET A 286 -13.45 -25.25 -14.21
C MET A 286 -13.26 -23.96 -13.42
N ARG A 287 -14.37 -23.36 -13.02
CA ARG A 287 -14.41 -22.23 -12.09
C ARG A 287 -14.85 -22.74 -10.73
N VAL A 288 -14.14 -22.36 -9.67
CA VAL A 288 -14.49 -22.68 -8.28
C VAL A 288 -14.87 -21.42 -7.54
N TYR A 289 -16.01 -21.45 -6.87
CA TYR A 289 -16.60 -20.35 -6.12
C TYR A 289 -16.38 -20.53 -4.64
N PHE A 290 -16.08 -19.43 -3.95
CA PHE A 290 -15.94 -19.41 -2.50
C PHE A 290 -16.31 -18.05 -1.92
N GLU A 291 -16.66 -18.01 -0.65
CA GLU A 291 -16.80 -16.79 0.14
C GLU A 291 -15.54 -16.58 0.96
N PHE A 292 -15.04 -15.35 0.98
CA PHE A 292 -13.94 -14.88 1.80
C PHE A 292 -14.48 -13.91 2.84
N THR A 293 -14.24 -14.17 4.11
CA THR A 293 -14.54 -13.24 5.22
C THR A 293 -13.23 -12.79 5.82
N ASN A 294 -12.99 -11.48 5.82
CA ASN A 294 -11.85 -10.91 6.49
C ASN A 294 -12.17 -10.68 7.97
N ASN A 295 -11.59 -11.48 8.86
CA ASN A 295 -11.68 -11.31 10.31
C ASN A 295 -10.41 -10.71 10.90
N SER A 296 -9.42 -10.38 10.06
CA SER A 296 -8.17 -9.80 10.51
C SER A 296 -8.39 -8.37 10.99
N GLY A 297 -7.39 -7.80 11.66
CA GLY A 297 -7.40 -6.41 12.11
C GLY A 297 -7.14 -5.39 11.00
N HIS A 298 -6.96 -5.82 9.75
CA HIS A 298 -6.48 -4.97 8.65
C HIS A 298 -7.27 -5.24 7.36
N ASN A 299 -7.08 -4.39 6.35
CA ASN A 299 -7.68 -4.60 5.04
C ASN A 299 -6.92 -5.71 4.30
N ALA A 300 -7.64 -6.66 3.68
CA ALA A 300 -7.00 -7.76 2.96
C ALA A 300 -7.77 -8.09 1.69
N SER A 301 -7.05 -8.42 0.61
CA SER A 301 -7.62 -9.06 -0.57
C SER A 301 -7.38 -10.57 -0.50
N VAL A 302 -8.06 -11.34 -1.34
CA VAL A 302 -7.74 -12.78 -1.44
C VAL A 302 -6.31 -12.97 -1.95
N ARG A 303 -5.87 -12.15 -2.93
CA ARG A 303 -4.52 -12.22 -3.49
C ARG A 303 -3.44 -11.99 -2.44
N SER A 304 -3.66 -11.06 -1.50
CA SER A 304 -2.68 -10.79 -0.44
C SER A 304 -2.78 -11.78 0.72
N ALA A 305 -3.96 -12.35 0.96
CA ALA A 305 -4.23 -13.18 2.14
C ALA A 305 -3.97 -14.67 1.91
N LEU A 306 -4.23 -15.20 0.71
CA LEU A 306 -4.33 -16.64 0.49
C LEU A 306 -3.48 -17.11 -0.70
N GLU A 307 -2.83 -18.26 -0.55
CA GLU A 307 -2.43 -19.08 -1.69
C GLU A 307 -3.60 -19.97 -2.10
N CYS A 308 -3.98 -19.90 -3.38
CA CYS A 308 -5.11 -20.63 -3.93
C CYS A 308 -4.66 -21.46 -5.13
N TYR A 309 -4.90 -22.77 -5.13
CA TYR A 309 -4.66 -23.58 -6.32
C TYR A 309 -5.54 -24.82 -6.39
N ALA A 310 -5.60 -25.40 -7.59
CA ALA A 310 -6.25 -26.69 -7.83
C ALA A 310 -5.25 -27.76 -8.28
N ARG A 311 -5.54 -29.03 -7.98
CA ARG A 311 -4.81 -30.20 -8.51
C ARG A 311 -5.76 -31.17 -9.19
N GLN A 312 -5.33 -31.79 -10.28
CA GLN A 312 -6.02 -32.93 -10.89
C GLN A 312 -5.00 -34.01 -11.20
N ASP A 313 -5.34 -35.27 -10.89
CA ASP A 313 -4.47 -36.43 -11.16
C ASP A 313 -3.03 -36.25 -10.61
N GLY A 314 -2.92 -35.60 -9.44
CA GLY A 314 -1.65 -35.32 -8.76
C GLY A 314 -0.86 -34.11 -9.27
N LYS A 315 -1.36 -33.37 -10.28
CA LYS A 315 -0.68 -32.21 -10.87
C LYS A 315 -1.40 -30.90 -10.54
N LYS A 316 -0.65 -29.84 -10.20
CA LYS A 316 -1.19 -28.47 -10.06
C LYS A 316 -1.74 -28.02 -11.41
N LEU A 317 -2.98 -27.52 -11.41
CA LEU A 317 -3.64 -26.98 -12.58
C LEU A 317 -3.17 -25.55 -12.83
N THR A 318 -3.15 -25.17 -14.10
CA THR A 318 -2.84 -23.79 -14.52
C THR A 318 -4.10 -22.95 -14.43
N GLU A 319 -3.98 -21.74 -13.90
CA GLU A 319 -5.05 -20.74 -13.93
C GLU A 319 -5.39 -20.35 -15.37
N THR A 320 -6.65 -19.99 -15.62
CA THR A 320 -7.14 -19.57 -16.93
C THR A 320 -8.25 -18.53 -16.75
N TYR A 321 -8.79 -17.99 -17.84
CA TYR A 321 -9.86 -17.00 -17.80
C TYR A 321 -10.79 -17.12 -19.01
N THR A 322 -11.93 -16.43 -19.00
CA THR A 322 -12.84 -16.23 -20.14
C THR A 322 -13.03 -14.74 -20.43
N TRP A 323 -13.48 -14.40 -21.65
CA TRP A 323 -13.93 -13.05 -21.99
C TRP A 323 -15.32 -12.73 -21.42
N ASP A 324 -16.06 -13.73 -20.95
CA ASP A 324 -17.38 -13.51 -20.36
C ASP A 324 -17.23 -12.74 -19.05
N ASP A 325 -17.91 -11.60 -18.95
CA ASP A 325 -17.97 -10.85 -17.69
C ASP A 325 -18.66 -11.68 -16.62
N VAL A 326 -17.90 -11.94 -15.56
CA VAL A 326 -18.40 -12.59 -14.36
C VAL A 326 -18.32 -11.57 -13.25
N GLU A 327 -19.49 -11.23 -12.69
CA GLU A 327 -19.69 -10.14 -11.71
C GLU A 327 -18.74 -10.20 -10.50
N ILE A 328 -18.15 -11.36 -10.21
CA ILE A 328 -17.27 -11.61 -9.08
C ILE A 328 -15.80 -11.88 -9.44
N TYR A 329 -15.42 -11.88 -10.72
CA TYR A 329 -14.07 -12.27 -11.15
C TYR A 329 -12.97 -11.41 -10.50
N GLY A 330 -13.16 -10.08 -10.46
CA GLY A 330 -12.22 -9.16 -9.82
C GLY A 330 -12.27 -9.13 -8.29
N ASN A 331 -13.16 -9.88 -7.62
CA ASN A 331 -13.28 -9.82 -6.16
C ASN A 331 -12.05 -10.36 -5.42
N THR A 332 -11.20 -11.16 -6.06
CA THR A 332 -9.95 -11.65 -5.44
C THR A 332 -8.93 -10.55 -5.22
N ASP A 333 -8.99 -9.48 -6.01
CA ASP A 333 -8.03 -8.36 -5.95
C ASP A 333 -8.57 -7.19 -5.12
N ARG A 334 -9.86 -7.20 -4.77
CA ARG A 334 -10.47 -6.15 -3.96
C ARG A 334 -10.04 -6.25 -2.50
N TYR A 335 -9.69 -5.12 -1.90
CA TYR A 335 -9.44 -5.03 -0.48
C TYR A 335 -10.75 -5.06 0.30
N ILE A 336 -10.81 -5.95 1.28
CA ILE A 336 -11.98 -6.23 2.11
C ILE A 336 -11.68 -5.74 3.51
N ARG A 337 -12.58 -4.94 4.09
CA ARG A 337 -12.43 -4.42 5.46
C ARG A 337 -12.62 -5.52 6.52
N PRO A 338 -12.06 -5.34 7.73
CA PRO A 338 -12.36 -6.20 8.87
C PRO A 338 -13.86 -6.39 9.11
N GLY A 339 -14.26 -7.64 9.30
CA GLY A 339 -15.64 -8.08 9.49
C GLY A 339 -16.48 -8.20 8.21
N VAL A 340 -15.90 -7.94 7.03
CA VAL A 340 -16.63 -7.96 5.75
C VAL A 340 -16.42 -9.27 5.02
N LYS A 341 -17.48 -9.71 4.35
CA LYS A 341 -17.52 -10.90 3.52
C LYS A 341 -17.76 -10.54 2.06
N ILE A 342 -17.09 -11.24 1.16
CA ILE A 342 -17.29 -11.18 -0.28
C ILE A 342 -17.29 -12.59 -0.90
N GLN A 343 -17.88 -12.74 -2.08
CA GLN A 343 -17.79 -13.97 -2.87
C GLN A 343 -16.75 -13.80 -3.98
N CYS A 344 -15.88 -14.78 -4.15
CA CYS A 344 -14.79 -14.80 -5.11
C CYS A 344 -14.85 -16.07 -5.97
N CYS A 345 -14.05 -16.12 -7.02
CA CYS A 345 -13.81 -17.34 -7.76
C CYS A 345 -12.37 -17.43 -8.27
N TYR A 346 -11.91 -18.66 -8.51
CA TYR A 346 -10.71 -18.97 -9.28
C TYR A 346 -11.06 -19.87 -10.46
N GLU A 347 -10.30 -19.74 -11.54
CA GLU A 347 -10.52 -20.43 -12.81
C GLU A 347 -9.30 -21.24 -13.19
N PHE A 348 -9.49 -22.52 -13.51
CA PHE A 348 -8.41 -23.45 -13.80
C PHE A 348 -8.67 -24.24 -15.08
N LYS A 349 -7.62 -24.45 -15.87
CA LYS A 349 -7.65 -25.46 -16.95
C LYS A 349 -7.90 -26.83 -16.34
N CYS A 350 -8.87 -27.57 -16.84
CA CYS A 350 -9.20 -28.89 -16.29
C CYS A 350 -9.39 -29.93 -17.40
N ASN A 351 -9.06 -31.18 -17.12
CA ASN A 351 -9.46 -32.29 -17.97
C ASN A 351 -10.88 -32.73 -17.58
N SER A 352 -11.87 -32.41 -18.41
CA SER A 352 -13.27 -32.77 -18.18
C SER A 352 -13.54 -34.28 -18.11
N LYS A 353 -12.58 -35.11 -18.55
CA LYS A 353 -12.62 -36.58 -18.46
C LYS A 353 -11.57 -37.14 -17.49
N GLY A 354 -10.84 -36.28 -16.79
CA GLY A 354 -9.81 -36.65 -15.83
C GLY A 354 -10.40 -37.07 -14.47
N GLY A 355 -9.52 -37.31 -13.50
CA GLY A 355 -9.93 -37.59 -12.12
C GLY A 355 -10.50 -36.36 -11.42
N SER A 356 -10.72 -36.51 -10.11
CA SER A 356 -11.20 -35.41 -9.26
C SER A 356 -10.22 -34.23 -9.25
N VAL A 357 -10.79 -33.03 -9.11
CA VAL A 357 -10.05 -31.79 -8.93
C VAL A 357 -10.11 -31.39 -7.45
N ASP A 358 -8.95 -31.28 -6.82
CA ASP A 358 -8.80 -30.81 -5.44
C ASP A 358 -8.46 -29.32 -5.44
N PHE A 359 -9.40 -28.48 -5.04
CA PHE A 359 -9.20 -27.06 -4.78
C PHE A 359 -8.73 -26.85 -3.34
N ILE A 360 -7.69 -26.05 -3.17
CA ILE A 360 -6.96 -25.86 -1.92
C ILE A 360 -6.73 -24.38 -1.72
N LEU A 361 -7.05 -23.88 -0.52
CA LEU A 361 -6.72 -22.54 -0.06
C LEU A 361 -6.08 -22.61 1.33
N PHE A 362 -5.06 -21.80 1.55
CA PHE A 362 -4.44 -21.61 2.86
C PHE A 362 -3.86 -20.20 2.95
N ASP A 363 -3.49 -19.79 4.16
CA ASP A 363 -2.90 -18.47 4.40
C ASP A 363 -1.57 -18.33 3.65
N TYR A 364 -1.41 -17.24 2.91
CA TYR A 364 -0.23 -17.04 2.07
C TYR A 364 1.09 -17.05 2.89
N ASN A 365 1.08 -16.48 4.10
CA ASN A 365 2.27 -16.30 4.91
C ASN A 365 2.55 -17.51 5.81
N LEU A 366 1.51 -18.03 6.47
CA LEU A 366 1.63 -19.18 7.38
C LEU A 366 1.62 -20.52 6.62
N GLY A 367 1.38 -20.50 5.31
CA GLY A 367 1.25 -21.71 4.52
C GLY A 367 0.14 -22.61 5.06
N THR A 368 0.37 -23.92 5.02
CA THR A 368 -0.61 -24.90 5.52
C THR A 368 -0.72 -24.94 7.04
N ASP A 369 0.25 -24.38 7.78
CA ASP A 369 0.28 -24.40 9.24
C ASP A 369 -0.75 -23.43 9.82
N GLY A 370 -1.07 -22.35 9.09
CA GLY A 370 -2.18 -21.45 9.39
C GLY A 370 -3.57 -22.04 9.09
N GLY A 371 -3.68 -23.33 8.76
CA GLY A 371 -4.92 -23.99 8.39
C GLY A 371 -5.13 -24.10 6.88
N THR A 372 -5.87 -25.12 6.45
CA THR A 372 -6.10 -25.39 5.02
C THR A 372 -7.55 -25.76 4.76
N VAL A 373 -8.19 -25.03 3.84
CA VAL A 373 -9.53 -25.33 3.36
C VAL A 373 -9.42 -26.04 2.02
N THR A 374 -10.14 -27.16 1.89
CA THR A 374 -10.13 -27.97 0.66
C THR A 374 -11.53 -28.31 0.19
N ALA A 375 -11.71 -28.38 -1.13
CA ALA A 375 -12.91 -28.89 -1.77
C ALA A 375 -12.53 -29.79 -2.94
N THR A 376 -13.14 -30.97 -3.03
CA THR A 376 -12.89 -31.93 -4.11
C THR A 376 -14.10 -32.02 -5.02
N TYR A 377 -13.87 -31.83 -6.31
CA TYR A 377 -14.90 -31.86 -7.34
C TYR A 377 -14.64 -32.94 -8.37
N THR A 378 -15.68 -33.71 -8.71
CA THR A 378 -15.64 -34.59 -9.88
C THR A 378 -16.13 -33.79 -11.09
N PRO A 379 -15.34 -33.64 -12.18
CA PRO A 379 -15.75 -32.84 -13.33
C PRO A 379 -17.15 -33.20 -13.86
N GLY A 380 -17.55 -34.47 -13.86
CA GLY A 380 -18.89 -34.87 -14.34
C GLY A 380 -20.08 -34.47 -13.43
N GLU A 381 -19.83 -34.03 -12.20
CA GLU A 381 -20.83 -33.92 -11.12
C GLU A 381 -20.70 -32.59 -10.36
N LEU A 382 -20.44 -31.50 -11.09
CA LEU A 382 -20.28 -30.19 -10.47
C LEU A 382 -21.61 -29.63 -9.92
N PRO A 383 -21.60 -28.97 -8.76
CA PRO A 383 -22.80 -28.39 -8.15
C PRO A 383 -23.36 -27.20 -8.93
N GLY A 384 -22.57 -26.61 -9.83
CA GLY A 384 -22.92 -25.44 -10.61
C GLY A 384 -22.58 -24.12 -9.91
N ARG A 385 -22.88 -23.02 -10.61
CA ARG A 385 -22.72 -21.66 -10.11
C ARG A 385 -23.66 -21.41 -8.91
N PRO A 386 -23.14 -21.00 -7.74
CA PRO A 386 -23.98 -20.61 -6.61
C PRO A 386 -24.70 -19.28 -6.92
N ALA A 387 -25.71 -18.95 -6.11
CA ALA A 387 -26.31 -17.62 -6.17
C ALA A 387 -25.26 -16.54 -5.86
N ILE A 388 -25.39 -15.38 -6.52
CA ILE A 388 -24.47 -14.27 -6.34
C ILE A 388 -24.66 -13.71 -4.93
N PHE A 389 -23.55 -13.59 -4.20
CA PHE A 389 -23.57 -13.10 -2.84
C PHE A 389 -23.96 -11.62 -2.82
N SER A 390 -25.00 -11.30 -2.06
CA SER A 390 -25.42 -9.92 -1.83
C SER A 390 -24.61 -9.34 -0.67
N ILE A 391 -23.71 -8.41 -1.01
CA ILE A 391 -22.94 -7.67 -0.01
C ILE A 391 -23.90 -6.86 0.86
N LYS A 392 -23.71 -6.97 2.18
CA LYS A 392 -24.55 -6.26 3.15
C LYS A 392 -24.21 -4.77 3.10
N THR A 393 -25.21 -3.95 2.75
CA THR A 393 -25.07 -2.50 2.74
C THR A 393 -24.79 -1.93 4.13
N VAL A 394 -23.91 -0.93 4.21
CA VAL A 394 -23.51 -0.24 5.45
C VAL A 394 -23.85 1.24 5.34
N SER A 395 -24.88 1.68 6.06
CA SER A 395 -25.34 3.07 5.99
C SER A 395 -24.49 4.07 6.78
N GLU A 396 -23.73 3.58 7.76
CA GLU A 396 -22.89 4.39 8.64
C GLU A 396 -21.56 3.64 8.83
N PRO A 397 -20.65 3.71 7.83
CA PRO A 397 -19.37 3.03 7.92
C PRO A 397 -18.44 3.76 8.90
N ILE A 398 -17.52 3.01 9.51
CA ILE A 398 -16.68 3.51 10.62
C ILE A 398 -15.19 3.29 10.39
N TRP A 399 -14.79 2.69 9.27
CA TRP A 399 -13.41 2.28 9.03
C TRP A 399 -12.49 3.48 8.79
N THR A 400 -13.03 4.56 8.21
CA THR A 400 -12.32 5.82 7.99
C THR A 400 -12.50 6.82 9.14
N ALA A 401 -13.35 6.52 10.14
CA ALA A 401 -13.71 7.48 11.19
C ALA A 401 -12.54 7.89 12.11
N SER A 402 -11.48 7.07 12.18
CA SER A 402 -10.27 7.38 12.94
C SER A 402 -9.24 8.21 12.16
N LEU A 403 -9.43 8.39 10.85
CA LEU A 403 -8.49 9.13 10.03
C LEU A 403 -8.79 10.63 10.09
N PRO A 404 -7.76 11.48 10.16
CA PRO A 404 -7.95 12.89 9.96
C PRO A 404 -8.25 13.16 8.48
N GLY A 405 -9.04 14.19 8.19
CA GLY A 405 -9.31 14.61 6.81
C GLY A 405 -8.08 15.22 6.11
N GLU A 406 -7.06 15.59 6.87
CA GLU A 406 -5.78 16.11 6.37
C GLU A 406 -4.63 15.83 7.33
N GLY A 407 -3.39 15.83 6.84
CA GLY A 407 -2.23 15.54 7.66
C GLY A 407 -0.96 15.30 6.87
N TYR A 408 0.13 15.09 7.61
CA TYR A 408 1.41 14.69 7.03
C TYR A 408 1.43 13.17 6.81
N LEU A 409 1.88 12.78 5.61
CA LEU A 409 2.26 11.43 5.24
C LEU A 409 3.80 11.40 5.15
N ASP A 410 4.43 10.47 5.86
CA ASP A 410 5.91 10.31 5.96
C ASP A 410 6.70 11.55 6.39
N GLU A 411 6.06 12.55 6.99
CA GLU A 411 6.64 13.88 7.26
C GLU A 411 6.96 14.71 5.98
N ASP A 412 7.13 14.06 4.83
CA ASP A 412 7.50 14.65 3.55
C ASP A 412 6.31 15.17 2.74
N TYR A 413 5.11 14.63 2.93
CA TYR A 413 3.95 15.01 2.12
C TYR A 413 2.83 15.52 3.00
N TYR A 414 2.22 16.66 2.66
CA TYR A 414 0.99 17.08 3.34
C TYR A 414 -0.20 16.86 2.41
N VAL A 415 -1.20 16.13 2.87
CA VAL A 415 -2.38 15.78 2.08
C VAL A 415 -3.65 16.24 2.78
N SER A 416 -4.59 16.81 2.02
CA SER A 416 -5.91 17.20 2.50
C SER A 416 -6.99 16.64 1.59
N VAL A 417 -7.88 15.80 2.11
CA VAL A 417 -9.03 15.26 1.37
C VAL A 417 -10.17 16.28 1.46
N THR A 418 -10.54 16.88 0.33
CA THR A 418 -11.28 18.15 0.31
C THR A 418 -12.78 17.99 0.05
N ASP A 419 -13.16 17.39 -1.07
CA ASP A 419 -14.56 17.25 -1.50
C ASP A 419 -14.72 16.07 -2.45
N ALA A 420 -15.96 15.74 -2.81
CA ALA A 420 -16.26 14.74 -3.82
C ALA A 420 -17.48 15.12 -4.66
N GLU A 421 -17.54 14.62 -5.90
CA GLU A 421 -18.69 14.79 -6.78
C GLU A 421 -19.12 13.48 -7.44
N LEU A 422 -20.41 13.37 -7.74
CA LEU A 422 -20.93 12.29 -8.56
C LEU A 422 -20.64 12.57 -10.04
N VAL A 423 -20.07 11.58 -10.71
CA VAL A 423 -19.75 11.62 -12.13
C VAL A 423 -20.21 10.34 -12.81
N TYR A 424 -20.04 10.28 -14.13
CA TYR A 424 -20.19 9.05 -14.90
C TYR A 424 -18.83 8.65 -15.47
N ASP A 425 -18.51 7.36 -15.39
CA ASP A 425 -17.33 6.83 -16.04
C ASP A 425 -17.48 6.86 -17.58
N TYR A 426 -16.40 6.49 -18.28
CA TYR A 426 -16.38 6.41 -19.74
C TYR A 426 -17.50 5.52 -20.35
N TYR A 427 -17.94 4.50 -19.62
CA TYR A 427 -18.99 3.58 -20.03
C TYR A 427 -20.41 4.05 -19.61
N GLY A 428 -20.51 5.19 -18.91
CA GLY A 428 -21.76 5.74 -18.40
C GLY A 428 -22.22 5.16 -17.06
N ASN A 429 -21.38 4.40 -16.36
CA ASN A 429 -21.67 3.90 -15.02
C ASN A 429 -21.49 5.01 -13.98
N ALA A 430 -22.27 4.97 -12.90
CA ALA A 430 -22.14 5.92 -11.81
C ALA A 430 -20.78 5.76 -11.11
N ALA A 431 -20.11 6.88 -10.88
CA ALA A 431 -18.81 6.95 -10.23
C ALA A 431 -18.76 8.16 -9.28
N ILE A 432 -17.75 8.18 -8.41
CA ILE A 432 -17.44 9.30 -7.53
C ILE A 432 -16.03 9.79 -7.84
N ARG A 433 -15.88 11.10 -8.05
CA ARG A 433 -14.59 11.77 -8.11
C ARG A 433 -14.27 12.34 -6.74
N VAL A 434 -13.14 11.95 -6.16
CA VAL A 434 -12.65 12.45 -4.87
C VAL A 434 -11.51 13.44 -5.13
N TYR A 435 -11.62 14.63 -4.55
CA TYR A 435 -10.62 15.69 -4.67
C TYR A 435 -9.73 15.77 -3.44
N TYR A 436 -8.45 16.04 -3.66
CA TYR A 436 -7.48 16.26 -2.61
C TYR A 436 -6.42 17.28 -3.02
N GLU A 437 -5.77 17.88 -2.02
CA GLU A 437 -4.59 18.72 -2.20
C GLU A 437 -3.37 17.96 -1.69
N PHE A 438 -2.29 17.98 -2.47
CA PHE A 438 -1.01 17.39 -2.14
C PHE A 438 0.05 18.48 -2.13
N THR A 439 0.80 18.58 -1.03
CA THR A 439 1.98 19.44 -0.92
C THR A 439 3.22 18.57 -0.79
N ASN A 440 4.13 18.66 -1.76
CA ASN A 440 5.43 18.00 -1.69
C ASN A 440 6.37 18.81 -0.77
N ASN A 441 6.65 18.34 0.43
CA ASN A 441 7.65 18.94 1.33
C ASN A 441 8.99 18.18 1.33
N SER A 442 9.14 17.16 0.49
CA SER A 442 10.40 16.46 0.29
C SER A 442 11.42 17.35 -0.44
N SER A 443 12.65 16.86 -0.58
CA SER A 443 13.69 17.54 -1.36
C SER A 443 13.66 17.24 -2.86
N ASP A 444 12.87 16.26 -3.29
CA ASP A 444 12.88 15.72 -4.64
C ASP A 444 11.58 16.07 -5.37
N GLU A 445 11.65 16.16 -6.69
CA GLU A 445 10.46 16.24 -7.54
C GLU A 445 9.84 14.83 -7.60
N ILE A 446 8.51 14.74 -7.43
CA ILE A 446 7.80 13.46 -7.37
C ILE A 446 6.38 13.57 -7.92
N ALA A 447 5.94 12.53 -8.63
CA ALA A 447 4.56 12.35 -9.02
C ALA A 447 3.71 11.80 -7.87
N LEU A 448 2.45 12.21 -7.79
CA LEU A 448 1.52 11.73 -6.76
C LEU A 448 1.32 10.21 -6.85
N ALA A 449 1.38 9.64 -8.06
CA ALA A 449 1.30 8.21 -8.31
C ALA A 449 2.43 7.39 -7.65
N ASP A 450 3.59 8.00 -7.41
CA ASP A 450 4.72 7.35 -6.73
C ASP A 450 4.69 7.62 -5.23
N ALA A 451 4.08 8.71 -4.79
CA ALA A 451 4.03 9.12 -3.38
C ALA A 451 2.83 8.56 -2.61
N LEU A 452 1.70 8.31 -3.28
CA LEU A 452 0.40 8.08 -2.65
C LEU A 452 -0.24 6.76 -3.10
N CYS A 453 -0.99 6.15 -2.19
CA CYS A 453 -1.94 5.08 -2.46
C CYS A 453 -3.37 5.57 -2.25
N LEU A 454 -4.23 5.39 -3.25
CA LEU A 454 -5.60 5.92 -3.25
C LEU A 454 -6.63 4.81 -3.16
N PHE A 455 -7.54 4.89 -2.19
CA PHE A 455 -8.60 3.90 -2.00
C PHE A 455 -9.95 4.56 -1.78
N ALA A 456 -11.01 3.93 -2.29
CA ALA A 456 -12.37 4.22 -1.90
C ALA A 456 -13.11 2.92 -1.59
N TYR A 457 -14.07 2.97 -0.68
CA TYR A 457 -14.84 1.81 -0.24
C TYR A 457 -16.33 2.12 -0.21
N GLN A 458 -17.15 1.13 -0.60
CA GLN A 458 -18.55 1.05 -0.21
C GLN A 458 -18.78 -0.30 0.45
N ASP A 459 -19.56 -0.30 1.54
CA ASP A 459 -19.93 -1.52 2.27
C ASP A 459 -18.72 -2.33 2.76
N GLY A 460 -17.59 -1.65 2.95
CA GLY A 460 -16.30 -2.21 3.34
C GLY A 460 -15.62 -3.07 2.28
N VAL A 461 -15.95 -2.87 1.00
CA VAL A 461 -15.25 -3.46 -0.15
C VAL A 461 -14.68 -2.33 -1.01
N SER A 462 -13.41 -2.46 -1.41
CA SER A 462 -12.77 -1.43 -2.23
C SER A 462 -13.47 -1.28 -3.59
N LEU A 463 -13.57 -0.03 -4.04
CA LEU A 463 -14.03 0.35 -5.36
C LEU A 463 -12.88 0.26 -6.35
N ASP A 464 -13.20 -0.02 -7.60
CA ASP A 464 -12.21 0.02 -8.67
C ASP A 464 -12.02 1.47 -9.12
N SER A 465 -10.77 1.84 -9.40
CA SER A 465 -10.49 3.09 -10.09
C SER A 465 -11.03 3.04 -11.51
N THR A 466 -11.48 4.19 -12.00
CA THR A 466 -12.01 4.36 -13.35
C THR A 466 -11.67 5.76 -13.87
N TYR A 467 -12.13 6.08 -15.07
CA TYR A 467 -11.92 7.38 -15.72
C TYR A 467 -13.24 7.89 -16.30
N THR A 468 -13.36 9.21 -16.37
CA THR A 468 -14.52 9.84 -17.02
C THR A 468 -14.27 9.99 -18.53
N MET A 469 -15.30 10.32 -19.31
CA MET A 469 -15.14 10.52 -20.75
C MET A 469 -14.18 11.68 -21.10
N VAL A 470 -14.09 12.68 -20.21
CA VAL A 470 -13.19 13.83 -20.37
C VAL A 470 -12.49 14.04 -19.04
N ASN A 471 -11.22 13.68 -18.98
CA ASN A 471 -10.37 13.97 -17.82
C ASN A 471 -10.38 15.46 -17.53
N SER A 472 -10.39 15.77 -16.24
CA SER A 472 -10.12 17.11 -15.75
C SER A 472 -8.63 17.26 -15.48
N GLU A 473 -8.14 18.51 -15.47
CA GLU A 473 -6.76 18.83 -15.08
C GLU A 473 -6.38 18.18 -13.72
N THR A 474 -7.32 18.12 -12.78
CA THR A 474 -7.08 17.48 -11.48
C THR A 474 -6.92 15.97 -11.57
N ASP A 475 -7.53 15.28 -12.55
CA ASP A 475 -7.32 13.84 -12.74
C ASP A 475 -5.91 13.59 -13.31
N ASP A 476 -5.46 14.45 -14.23
CA ASP A 476 -4.15 14.32 -14.87
C ASP A 476 -3.00 14.63 -13.90
N ASN A 477 -3.21 15.56 -12.96
CA ASN A 477 -2.24 15.93 -11.91
C ASN A 477 -1.75 14.76 -11.04
N TYR A 478 -2.44 13.61 -11.05
CA TYR A 478 -1.98 12.40 -10.36
C TYR A 478 -0.66 11.87 -10.92
N TYR A 479 -0.42 12.04 -12.22
CA TYR A 479 0.79 11.57 -12.91
C TYR A 479 1.81 12.67 -13.16
N GLU A 480 1.48 13.91 -12.85
CA GLU A 480 2.39 15.03 -13.03
C GLU A 480 3.39 15.14 -11.88
N GLU A 481 4.63 15.43 -12.24
CA GLU A 481 5.70 15.71 -11.31
C GLU A 481 5.42 17.00 -10.54
N THR A 482 5.51 16.95 -9.21
CA THR A 482 5.30 18.09 -8.31
C THR A 482 6.62 18.47 -7.65
N GLY A 483 7.04 19.73 -7.79
CA GLY A 483 8.32 20.19 -7.27
C GLY A 483 8.33 20.37 -5.73
N PRO A 484 9.52 20.41 -5.10
CA PRO A 484 9.66 20.70 -3.68
C PRO A 484 8.99 22.03 -3.25
N GLY A 485 8.14 21.95 -2.24
CA GLY A 485 7.35 23.04 -1.68
C GLY A 485 6.09 23.39 -2.48
N GLU A 486 5.81 22.73 -3.59
CA GLU A 486 4.63 22.99 -4.41
C GLU A 486 3.39 22.29 -3.85
N THR A 487 2.22 22.89 -4.12
CA THR A 487 0.92 22.31 -3.77
C THR A 487 0.08 22.21 -5.02
N VAL A 488 -0.41 21.00 -5.29
CA VAL A 488 -1.26 20.69 -6.43
C VAL A 488 -2.60 20.15 -5.93
N ARG A 489 -3.68 20.48 -6.64
CA ARG A 489 -4.99 19.86 -6.43
C ARG A 489 -5.15 18.72 -7.42
N ALA A 490 -5.45 17.54 -6.93
CA ALA A 490 -5.65 16.35 -7.75
C ALA A 490 -7.00 15.69 -7.46
N SER A 491 -7.36 14.72 -8.30
CA SER A 491 -8.53 13.88 -8.11
C SER A 491 -8.32 12.46 -8.60
N CYS A 492 -9.11 11.55 -8.03
CA CYS A 492 -9.23 10.17 -8.49
C CYS A 492 -10.71 9.80 -8.59
N VAL A 493 -11.02 8.91 -9.53
CA VAL A 493 -12.40 8.52 -9.84
C VAL A 493 -12.57 7.04 -9.56
N PHE A 494 -13.63 6.71 -8.82
CA PHE A 494 -13.95 5.34 -8.41
C PHE A 494 -15.35 4.95 -8.86
N MET A 495 -15.49 3.77 -9.45
CA MET A 495 -16.78 3.23 -9.87
C MET A 495 -17.63 2.86 -8.65
N LEU A 496 -18.86 3.37 -8.57
CA LEU A 496 -19.77 3.05 -7.45
C LEU A 496 -20.33 1.64 -7.60
N ARG A 497 -20.44 0.91 -6.48
CA ARG A 497 -21.13 -0.38 -6.38
C ARG A 497 -22.63 -0.22 -6.25
N ASN A 498 -23.06 0.86 -5.60
CA ASN A 498 -24.47 1.21 -5.43
C ASN A 498 -24.65 2.72 -5.18
N ASP A 499 -25.88 3.19 -5.28
CA ASP A 499 -26.25 4.61 -5.23
C ASP A 499 -26.69 5.10 -3.83
N SER A 500 -26.51 4.28 -2.79
CA SER A 500 -27.13 4.54 -1.48
C SER A 500 -26.16 4.47 -0.29
N SER A 501 -25.15 3.61 -0.34
CA SER A 501 -24.13 3.48 0.69
C SER A 501 -23.15 4.65 0.62
N PRO A 502 -22.75 5.24 1.77
CA PRO A 502 -21.68 6.23 1.80
C PRO A 502 -20.37 5.66 1.22
N VAL A 503 -19.54 6.56 0.70
CA VAL A 503 -18.19 6.25 0.21
C VAL A 503 -17.18 6.69 1.25
N GLU A 504 -16.32 5.77 1.67
CA GLU A 504 -15.14 6.04 2.48
C GLU A 504 -13.93 6.19 1.57
N ALA A 505 -13.37 7.39 1.46
CA ALA A 505 -12.19 7.68 0.67
C ALA A 505 -10.96 7.85 1.56
N GLU A 506 -9.85 7.22 1.18
CA GLU A 506 -8.58 7.22 1.90
C GLU A 506 -7.42 7.48 0.96
N ILE A 507 -6.48 8.30 1.43
CA ILE A 507 -5.22 8.58 0.74
C ILE A 507 -4.11 8.23 1.72
N GLY A 508 -3.39 7.16 1.41
CA GLY A 508 -2.24 6.68 2.17
C GLY A 508 -0.92 7.05 1.50
N SER A 509 0.15 6.92 2.26
CA SER A 509 1.51 6.92 1.72
C SER A 509 1.79 5.62 0.94
N ALA A 510 2.63 5.70 -0.10
CA ALA A 510 3.22 4.54 -0.77
C ALA A 510 4.35 3.86 0.03
N TYR A 511 4.88 4.53 1.06
CA TYR A 511 6.06 4.11 1.83
C TYR A 511 5.74 3.78 3.30
N SER A 512 4.55 4.13 3.80
CA SER A 512 4.11 3.83 5.17
C SER A 512 2.59 3.73 5.34
N TYR A 513 2.16 3.49 6.57
CA TYR A 513 0.74 3.42 6.96
C TYR A 513 0.11 4.78 7.28
N SER A 514 0.85 5.87 7.12
CA SER A 514 0.26 7.19 7.31
C SER A 514 -0.84 7.41 6.26
N ALA A 515 -1.99 7.90 6.71
CA ALA A 515 -3.14 8.10 5.83
C ALA A 515 -4.09 9.18 6.36
N VAL A 516 -4.80 9.78 5.42
CA VAL A 516 -5.90 10.72 5.64
C VAL A 516 -7.16 10.18 4.97
N GLY A 517 -8.34 10.59 5.43
CA GLY A 517 -9.57 10.09 4.84
C GLY A 517 -10.83 10.86 5.22
N GLN A 518 -11.87 10.66 4.41
CA GLN A 518 -13.19 11.28 4.58
C GLN A 518 -14.30 10.31 4.16
N THR A 519 -15.51 10.54 4.68
CA THR A 519 -16.71 9.78 4.28
C THR A 519 -17.72 10.71 3.60
N TYR A 520 -18.19 10.32 2.41
CA TYR A 520 -19.12 11.07 1.59
C TYR A 520 -20.47 10.36 1.48
N LYS A 521 -21.57 11.10 1.64
CA LYS A 521 -22.92 10.60 1.34
C LYS A 521 -23.22 10.83 -0.14
N ILE A 522 -23.93 9.88 -0.75
CA ILE A 522 -24.31 9.92 -2.18
C ILE A 522 -25.60 10.74 -2.43
N SER A 523 -26.24 11.26 -1.36
CA SER A 523 -27.58 11.87 -1.39
C SER A 523 -27.61 13.40 -1.55
#